data_AF-A0A961S5T7-F1
#
_entry.id   AF-A0A961S5T7-F1
#
_cell.length_a   1.000
_cell.length_b   1.000
_cell.length_c   1.000
_cell.angle_alpha   90.00
_cell.angle_beta   90.00
_cell.angle_gamma   90.00
#
_symmetry.space_group_name_H-M   'P 1'
#
loop_
_entity.id
_entity.type
_entity.pdbx_description
1 polymer ?
#
loop_
_entity_poly.entity_id
_entity_poly.type
_entity_poly.pdbx_seq_one_letter_code
_entity_poly.pdbx_strand_id
1 'polypeptide(L)'
;IRDGILRTARTLAIARGVIAGSGGVDRLSYTPATWGNLLAMGALAEVQVTMADAAQGLAGAKVPVEPGPGDFLHLWAGIIDTPTVGRNLLGQQDFTKAIGNLGAGGAALIVMSSGLQSHRGTAWKKTGIFDRLTVVQGDARWQPTEDRYQMQKRLRAEGAPKMKEISLFALPPEIDPT
;
A
#
# COMPACT_ATOMS: atom_id res chain seq x y z
N ILE A 1 7.67 8.19 -30.66
CA ILE A 1 9.15 8.05 -30.79
C ILE A 1 9.90 8.80 -29.67
N ARG A 2 9.46 10.00 -29.26
CA ARG A 2 10.06 10.74 -28.11
C ARG A 2 10.02 10.00 -26.76
N ASP A 3 8.97 9.24 -26.45
CA ASP A 3 8.83 8.56 -25.14
C ASP A 3 9.70 7.32 -24.94
N GLY A 4 10.03 6.61 -26.03
CA GLY A 4 10.92 5.44 -25.96
C GLY A 4 12.34 5.82 -25.54
N ILE A 5 12.80 7.00 -25.99
CA ILE A 5 14.14 7.54 -25.76
C ILE A 5 14.32 7.99 -24.30
N LEU A 6 13.30 8.61 -23.70
CA LEU A 6 13.35 9.04 -22.30
C LEU A 6 13.36 7.84 -21.32
N ARG A 7 12.63 6.77 -21.66
CA ARG A 7 12.62 5.53 -20.88
C ARG A 7 13.96 4.80 -20.91
N THR A 8 14.62 4.74 -22.07
CA THR A 8 15.96 4.14 -22.16
C THR A 8 17.01 5.01 -21.48
N ALA A 9 16.94 6.34 -21.64
CA ALA A 9 17.89 7.26 -21.02
C ALA A 9 17.84 7.20 -19.48
N ARG A 10 16.65 7.15 -18.86
CA ARG A 10 16.54 7.03 -17.39
C ARG A 10 17.01 5.68 -16.88
N THR A 11 16.65 4.58 -17.55
CA THR A 11 17.13 3.24 -17.18
C THR A 11 18.64 3.11 -17.33
N LEU A 12 19.24 3.70 -18.37
CA LEU A 12 20.70 3.74 -18.56
C LEU A 12 21.40 4.65 -17.54
N ALA A 13 20.80 5.78 -17.17
CA ALA A 13 21.36 6.70 -16.18
C ALA A 13 21.37 6.10 -14.76
N ILE A 14 20.33 5.33 -14.40
CA ILE A 14 20.26 4.57 -13.15
C ILE A 14 21.26 3.41 -13.17
N ALA A 15 21.35 2.66 -14.28
CA ALA A 15 22.28 1.54 -14.43
C ALA A 15 23.76 1.96 -14.46
N ARG A 16 24.06 3.22 -14.83
CA ARG A 16 25.43 3.78 -14.86
C ARG A 16 25.82 4.54 -13.59
N GLY A 17 24.95 4.62 -12.58
CA GLY A 17 25.25 5.28 -11.31
C GLY A 17 25.46 6.80 -11.43
N VAL A 18 24.94 7.44 -12.48
CA VAL A 18 25.14 8.88 -12.75
C VAL A 18 24.25 9.77 -11.85
N ILE A 19 23.24 9.18 -11.20
CA ILE A 19 22.46 9.85 -10.16
C ILE A 19 22.82 9.22 -8.82
N ALA A 20 23.82 9.79 -8.15
CA ALA A 20 24.09 9.53 -6.74
C ALA A 20 23.03 10.26 -5.89
N GLY A 21 21.82 9.72 -5.87
CA GLY A 21 20.78 10.09 -4.91
C GLY A 21 20.56 8.93 -3.96
N SER A 22 20.99 9.07 -2.71
CA SER A 22 20.74 8.12 -1.62
C SER A 22 19.26 8.12 -1.18
N GLY A 23 18.36 7.89 -2.13
CA GLY A 23 16.91 7.91 -1.96
C GLY A 23 16.12 7.27 -3.13
N GLY A 24 16.80 6.73 -4.14
CA GLY A 24 16.13 6.03 -5.24
C GLY A 24 15.61 4.66 -4.82
N VAL A 25 14.30 4.46 -4.90
CA VAL A 25 13.64 3.15 -4.78
C VAL A 25 14.25 2.15 -5.78
N ASP A 26 14.84 1.04 -5.30
CA ASP A 26 15.43 -0.01 -6.14
C ASP A 26 14.32 -0.85 -6.81
N ARG A 27 14.04 -0.52 -8.07
CA ARG A 27 13.00 -1.17 -8.88
C ARG A 27 13.53 -2.31 -9.77
N LEU A 28 14.80 -2.68 -9.62
CA LEU A 28 15.45 -3.65 -10.51
C LEU A 28 15.83 -4.94 -9.78
N SER A 29 16.29 -4.85 -8.54
CA SER A 29 16.69 -6.04 -7.79
C SER A 29 15.50 -6.74 -7.13
N TYR A 30 15.65 -8.05 -6.94
CA TYR A 30 14.72 -8.88 -6.19
C TYR A 30 15.48 -9.73 -5.19
N THR A 31 15.05 -9.67 -3.93
CA THR A 31 15.54 -10.53 -2.86
C THR A 31 14.33 -11.25 -2.23
N PRO A 32 14.35 -12.59 -2.10
CA PRO A 32 13.34 -13.30 -1.32
C PRO A 32 13.28 -12.77 0.12
N ALA A 33 12.07 -12.53 0.64
CA ALA A 33 11.86 -11.96 1.96
C ALA A 33 10.59 -12.53 2.61
N THR A 34 10.68 -12.89 3.89
CA THR A 34 9.51 -13.23 4.71
C THR A 34 8.73 -11.99 5.11
N TRP A 35 7.53 -12.14 5.65
CA TRP A 35 6.76 -11.05 6.24
C TRP A 35 7.58 -10.28 7.30
N GLY A 36 8.25 -11.01 8.19
CA GLY A 36 9.12 -10.40 9.21
C GLY A 36 10.28 -9.60 8.61
N ASN A 37 10.88 -10.09 7.51
CA ASN A 37 11.92 -9.32 6.80
C ASN A 37 11.37 -8.03 6.19
N LEU A 38 10.18 -8.06 5.60
CA LEU A 38 9.52 -6.88 5.02
C LEU A 38 9.22 -5.82 6.08
N LEU A 39 8.76 -6.23 7.27
CA LEU A 39 8.60 -5.31 8.40
C LEU A 39 9.93 -4.74 8.88
N ALA A 40 10.94 -5.60 9.07
CA ALA A 40 12.25 -5.21 9.57
C ALA A 40 12.98 -4.21 8.64
N MET A 41 12.75 -4.30 7.33
CA MET A 41 13.32 -3.36 6.35
C MET A 41 12.46 -2.11 6.13
N GLY A 42 11.37 -1.93 6.87
CA GLY A 42 10.49 -0.76 6.76
C GLY A 42 9.62 -0.73 5.50
N ALA A 43 9.40 -1.87 4.84
CA ALA A 43 8.56 -1.93 3.64
C ALA A 43 7.08 -1.64 3.93
N LEU A 44 6.64 -1.85 5.18
CA LEU A 44 5.28 -1.61 5.64
C LEU A 44 5.31 -0.86 6.97
N ALA A 45 4.51 0.20 7.05
CA ALA A 45 4.14 0.81 8.31
C ALA A 45 2.93 0.07 8.91
N GLU A 46 2.87 0.00 10.24
CA GLU A 46 1.83 -0.71 10.99
C GLU A 46 1.18 0.21 12.02
N VAL A 47 -0.14 0.10 12.17
CA VAL A 47 -0.89 0.72 13.25
C VAL A 47 -1.95 -0.23 13.78
N GLN A 48 -2.08 -0.32 15.09
CA GLN A 48 -3.06 -1.15 15.77
C GLN A 48 -3.89 -0.31 16.73
N VAL A 49 -5.21 -0.49 16.67
CA VAL A 49 -6.18 0.06 17.59
C VAL A 49 -6.98 -1.11 18.15
N THR A 50 -6.81 -1.40 19.43
CA THR A 50 -7.54 -2.51 20.08
C THR A 50 -9.00 -2.13 20.33
N MET A 51 -9.85 -3.11 20.58
CA MET A 51 -11.23 -2.85 21.02
C MET A 51 -11.28 -2.03 22.32
N ALA A 52 -10.30 -2.22 23.22
CA ALA A 52 -10.19 -1.43 24.44
C ALA A 52 -9.85 0.04 24.15
N ASP A 53 -8.85 0.29 23.30
CA ASP A 53 -8.47 1.66 22.90
C ASP A 53 -9.63 2.37 22.19
N ALA A 54 -10.34 1.66 21.32
CA ALA A 54 -11.49 2.20 20.60
C ALA A 54 -12.67 2.51 21.54
N ALA A 55 -12.97 1.62 22.50
CA ALA A 55 -14.02 1.85 23.50
C ALA A 55 -13.73 3.12 24.32
N GLN A 56 -12.47 3.34 24.69
CA GLN A 56 -12.05 4.54 25.42
C GLN A 56 -12.10 5.79 24.52
N GLY A 57 -11.51 5.73 23.33
CA GLY A 57 -11.39 6.87 22.42
C GLY A 57 -12.71 7.32 21.79
N LEU A 58 -13.71 6.44 21.74
CA LEU A 58 -15.05 6.71 21.20
C LEU A 58 -16.13 6.71 22.30
N ALA A 59 -15.75 6.98 23.55
CA ALA A 59 -16.70 7.14 24.64
C ALA A 59 -17.75 8.22 24.30
N GLY A 60 -19.03 7.86 24.39
CA GLY A 60 -20.14 8.74 24.02
C GLY A 60 -20.51 8.74 22.52
N ALA A 61 -19.89 7.88 21.70
CA ALA A 61 -20.34 7.67 20.32
C ALA A 61 -21.80 7.16 20.29
N LYS A 62 -22.56 7.58 19.26
CA LYS A 62 -23.96 7.18 19.06
C LYS A 62 -24.14 5.66 19.03
N VAL A 63 -23.16 4.95 18.47
CA VAL A 63 -23.06 3.50 18.52
C VAL A 63 -21.87 3.18 19.43
N PRO A 64 -22.12 2.69 20.66
CA PRO A 64 -21.05 2.37 21.60
C PRO A 64 -20.12 1.28 21.06
N VAL A 65 -18.84 1.40 21.40
CA VAL A 65 -17.85 0.34 21.16
C VAL A 65 -17.59 -0.35 22.50
N GLU A 66 -17.96 -1.63 22.59
CA GLU A 66 -17.74 -2.42 23.79
C GLU A 66 -16.26 -2.86 23.87
N PRO A 67 -15.58 -2.69 25.02
CA PRO A 67 -14.23 -3.20 25.20
C PRO A 67 -14.22 -4.73 25.14
N GLY A 68 -13.14 -5.31 24.63
CA GLY A 68 -13.02 -6.76 24.48
C GLY A 68 -11.70 -7.19 23.87
N PRO A 69 -11.50 -8.51 23.66
CA PRO A 69 -10.30 -9.00 23.00
C PRO A 69 -10.31 -8.68 21.49
N GLY A 70 -9.11 -8.49 20.93
CA GLY A 70 -8.89 -8.29 19.50
C GLY A 70 -8.90 -6.82 19.06
N ASP A 71 -8.85 -6.64 17.74
CA ASP A 71 -8.60 -5.33 17.14
C ASP A 71 -9.88 -4.65 16.68
N PHE A 72 -10.02 -3.38 17.03
CA PHE A 72 -10.96 -2.50 16.36
C PHE A 72 -10.49 -2.24 14.92
N LEU A 73 -9.20 -1.96 14.73
CA LEU A 73 -8.54 -1.87 13.44
C LEU A 73 -7.06 -2.21 13.60
N HIS A 74 -6.55 -3.13 12.80
CA HIS A 74 -5.12 -3.37 12.65
C HIS A 74 -4.78 -3.21 11.17
N LEU A 75 -3.90 -2.26 10.86
CA LEU A 75 -3.68 -1.78 9.51
C LEU A 75 -2.19 -1.73 9.18
N TRP A 76 -1.86 -2.15 7.97
CA TRP A 76 -0.54 -1.99 7.36
C TRP A 76 -0.65 -1.24 6.04
N ALA A 77 0.34 -0.40 5.76
CA ALA A 77 0.43 0.30 4.49
C ALA A 77 1.87 0.42 4.01
N GLY A 78 2.08 0.41 2.69
CA GLY A 78 3.41 0.60 2.12
C GLY A 78 3.42 0.73 0.60
N ILE A 79 4.54 1.20 0.06
CA ILE A 79 4.77 1.26 -1.37
C ILE A 79 5.36 -0.06 -1.84
N ILE A 80 4.72 -0.69 -2.83
CA ILE A 80 5.04 -2.06 -3.24
C ILE A 80 5.56 -2.16 -4.67
N ASP A 81 5.94 -1.05 -5.29
CA ASP A 81 6.37 -0.99 -6.68
C ASP A 81 7.80 -1.53 -6.90
N THR A 82 8.55 -1.83 -5.83
CA THR A 82 9.81 -2.58 -5.91
C THR A 82 9.55 -4.08 -6.13
N PRO A 83 10.40 -4.77 -6.90
CA PRO A 83 10.29 -6.22 -7.05
C PRO A 83 10.41 -6.95 -5.70
N THR A 84 11.31 -6.53 -4.81
CA THR A 84 11.47 -7.15 -3.48
C THR A 84 10.20 -7.05 -2.64
N VAL A 85 9.57 -5.87 -2.52
CA VAL A 85 8.37 -5.75 -1.70
C VAL A 85 7.17 -6.39 -2.39
N GLY A 86 6.89 -6.00 -3.64
CA GLY A 86 5.69 -6.42 -4.34
C GLY A 86 5.65 -7.91 -4.69
N ARG A 87 6.76 -8.51 -5.13
CA ARG A 87 6.76 -9.95 -5.49
C ARG A 87 6.67 -10.85 -4.27
N ASN A 88 7.32 -10.49 -3.15
CA ASN A 88 7.18 -11.27 -1.92
C ASN A 88 5.75 -11.15 -1.35
N LEU A 89 5.13 -9.96 -1.37
CA LEU A 89 3.77 -9.77 -0.87
C LEU A 89 2.71 -10.43 -1.74
N LEU A 90 2.78 -10.26 -3.06
CA LEU A 90 1.70 -10.63 -3.99
C LEU A 90 1.99 -11.90 -4.79
N GLY A 91 3.25 -12.30 -4.91
CA GLY A 91 3.71 -13.24 -5.91
C GLY A 91 3.91 -12.59 -7.28
N GLN A 92 4.71 -13.22 -8.13
CA GLN A 92 5.14 -12.67 -9.42
C GLN A 92 3.96 -12.21 -10.30
N GLN A 93 2.94 -13.06 -10.44
CA GLN A 93 1.86 -12.81 -11.39
C GLN A 93 1.00 -11.61 -10.98
N ASP A 94 0.57 -11.56 -9.71
CA ASP A 94 -0.30 -10.49 -9.22
C ASP A 94 0.47 -9.17 -9.08
N PHE A 95 1.76 -9.23 -8.74
CA PHE A 95 2.66 -8.07 -8.83
C PHE A 95 2.75 -7.53 -10.26
N THR A 96 2.99 -8.39 -11.25
CA THR A 96 3.12 -7.95 -12.66
C THR A 96 1.84 -7.26 -13.14
N LYS A 97 0.67 -7.79 -12.78
CA LYS A 97 -0.63 -7.16 -13.08
C LYS A 97 -0.77 -5.81 -12.38
N ALA A 98 -0.43 -5.74 -11.09
CA ALA A 98 -0.54 -4.50 -10.32
C ALA A 98 0.33 -3.39 -10.92
N ILE A 99 1.60 -3.68 -11.25
CA ILE A 99 2.52 -2.70 -11.84
C ILE A 99 2.13 -2.33 -13.27
N GLY A 100 1.64 -3.29 -14.07
CA GLY A 100 1.17 -3.02 -15.43
C GLY A 100 0.03 -2.01 -15.50
N ASN A 101 -0.75 -1.86 -14.42
CA ASN A 101 -1.89 -0.96 -14.34
C ASN A 101 -1.55 0.45 -13.82
N LEU A 102 -0.32 0.72 -13.37
CA LEU A 102 0.04 1.99 -12.71
C LEU A 102 0.17 3.19 -13.66
N GLY A 103 0.27 2.97 -14.98
CA GLY A 103 0.64 4.03 -15.91
C GLY A 103 2.08 4.52 -15.75
N ALA A 104 2.49 5.52 -16.52
CA ALA A 104 3.87 6.03 -16.47
C ALA A 104 4.09 6.88 -15.20
N GLY A 105 5.10 6.53 -14.40
CA GLY A 105 5.44 7.27 -13.18
C GLY A 105 4.55 6.97 -11.97
N GLY A 106 3.62 6.01 -12.10
CA GLY A 106 2.74 5.63 -11.00
C GLY A 106 3.43 4.77 -9.96
N ALA A 107 2.95 4.85 -8.72
CA ALA A 107 3.36 4.03 -7.60
C ALA A 107 2.18 3.20 -7.09
N ALA A 108 2.47 2.00 -6.58
CA ALA A 108 1.46 1.13 -5.98
C ALA A 108 1.50 1.25 -4.46
N LEU A 109 0.42 1.76 -3.86
CA LEU A 109 0.18 1.70 -2.42
C LEU A 109 -0.58 0.41 -2.09
N ILE A 110 -0.08 -0.40 -1.17
CA ILE A 110 -0.85 -1.46 -0.53
C ILE A 110 -1.45 -0.92 0.78
N VAL A 111 -2.71 -1.25 1.05
CA VAL A 111 -3.36 -1.08 2.36
C VAL A 111 -3.99 -2.41 2.74
N MET A 112 -3.63 -2.91 3.92
CA MET A 112 -4.09 -4.18 4.46
C MET A 112 -4.72 -3.95 5.81
N SER A 113 -5.81 -4.66 6.13
CA SER A 113 -6.32 -4.61 7.49
C SER A 113 -7.00 -5.89 7.97
N SER A 114 -7.05 -6.01 9.29
CA SER A 114 -7.86 -6.94 10.08
C SER A 114 -8.60 -6.16 11.18
N GLY A 115 -9.42 -6.87 11.96
CA GLY A 115 -10.23 -6.29 13.03
C GLY A 115 -11.69 -6.01 12.63
N LEU A 116 -12.39 -5.31 13.53
CA LEU A 116 -13.81 -5.00 13.39
C LEU A 116 -14.06 -4.04 12.22
N GLN A 117 -13.33 -2.93 12.16
CA GLN A 117 -13.47 -1.92 11.13
C GLN A 117 -12.82 -2.32 9.80
N SER A 118 -13.39 -1.78 8.72
CA SER A 118 -12.86 -1.87 7.36
C SER A 118 -12.13 -0.57 7.01
N HIS A 119 -10.95 -0.67 6.41
CA HIS A 119 -10.29 0.52 5.84
C HIS A 119 -11.00 1.01 4.58
N ARG A 120 -11.82 0.18 3.93
CA ARG A 120 -12.53 0.55 2.70
C ARG A 120 -13.80 1.35 2.96
N GLY A 121 -14.32 1.28 4.17
CA GLY A 121 -15.63 1.81 4.50
C GLY A 121 -16.77 0.94 3.97
N THR A 122 -18.01 1.38 4.19
CA THR A 122 -19.21 0.61 3.81
C THR A 122 -19.84 1.11 2.51
N ALA A 123 -19.53 2.36 2.11
CA ALA A 123 -20.17 3.02 0.97
C ALA A 123 -19.39 2.89 -0.35
N TRP A 124 -18.10 2.52 -0.31
CA TRP A 124 -17.22 2.57 -1.49
C TRP A 124 -17.74 1.77 -2.70
N LYS A 125 -18.44 0.65 -2.48
CA LYS A 125 -19.05 -0.13 -3.57
C LYS A 125 -20.17 0.59 -4.31
N LYS A 126 -20.77 1.60 -3.68
CA LYS A 126 -21.87 2.42 -4.24
C LYS A 126 -21.35 3.75 -4.77
N THR A 127 -20.35 4.33 -4.09
CA THR A 127 -19.85 5.68 -4.40
C THR A 127 -18.59 5.66 -5.28
N GLY A 128 -17.90 4.53 -5.36
CA GLY A 128 -16.56 4.43 -5.94
C GLY A 128 -15.46 5.09 -5.11
N ILE A 129 -15.75 5.57 -3.90
CA ILE A 129 -14.81 6.34 -3.07
C ILE A 129 -14.50 5.60 -1.76
N PHE A 130 -13.22 5.45 -1.44
CA PHE A 130 -12.73 4.87 -0.19
C PHE A 130 -12.66 5.96 0.88
N ASP A 131 -13.81 6.34 1.44
CA ASP A 131 -14.03 7.49 2.34
C ASP A 131 -13.17 7.53 3.62
N ARG A 132 -12.63 6.39 4.05
CA ARG A 132 -11.79 6.28 5.27
C ARG A 132 -10.30 6.47 5.03
N LEU A 133 -9.85 6.63 3.79
CA LEU A 133 -8.44 6.74 3.44
C LEU A 133 -8.13 8.07 2.74
N THR A 134 -7.21 8.86 3.28
CA THR A 134 -6.65 10.00 2.55
C THR A 134 -5.13 9.89 2.56
N VAL A 135 -4.52 9.97 1.38
CA VAL A 135 -3.06 10.09 1.23
C VAL A 135 -2.72 11.58 1.21
N VAL A 136 -1.75 11.98 2.01
CA VAL A 136 -1.30 13.37 2.12
C VAL A 136 0.20 13.43 1.94
N GLN A 137 0.67 14.28 1.03
CA GLN A 137 2.09 14.56 0.82
C GLN A 137 2.31 16.05 0.58
N GLY A 138 2.93 16.73 1.54
CA GLY A 138 2.98 18.20 1.52
C GLY A 138 1.56 18.78 1.45
N ASP A 139 1.30 19.59 0.42
CA ASP A 139 -0.02 20.18 0.16
C ASP A 139 -0.93 19.27 -0.69
N ALA A 140 -0.39 18.19 -1.27
CA ALA A 140 -1.18 17.26 -2.07
C ALA A 140 -2.02 16.36 -1.15
N ARG A 141 -3.32 16.27 -1.47
CA ARG A 141 -4.27 15.38 -0.79
C ARG A 141 -5.02 14.56 -1.83
N TRP A 142 -5.02 13.26 -1.66
CA TRP A 142 -5.70 12.35 -2.56
C TRP A 142 -6.56 11.34 -1.80
N GLN A 143 -7.82 11.21 -2.24
CA GLN A 143 -8.74 10.19 -1.74
C GLN A 143 -8.77 9.03 -2.75
N PRO A 144 -8.55 7.77 -2.31
CA PRO A 144 -8.60 6.64 -3.22
C PRO A 144 -9.99 6.39 -3.81
N THR A 145 -10.01 5.99 -5.07
CA THR A 145 -11.21 5.73 -5.87
C THR A 145 -11.14 4.35 -6.54
N GLU A 146 -12.30 3.82 -6.93
CA GLU A 146 -12.43 2.46 -7.47
C GLU A 146 -11.70 2.25 -8.81
N ASP A 147 -11.58 3.29 -9.64
CA ASP A 147 -10.87 3.26 -10.91
C ASP A 147 -9.35 3.05 -10.76
N ARG A 148 -8.82 3.32 -9.56
CA ARG A 148 -7.42 3.14 -9.19
C ARG A 148 -7.22 2.00 -8.21
N TYR A 149 -8.23 1.16 -7.99
CA TYR A 149 -8.23 0.11 -6.97
C TYR A 149 -8.13 -1.29 -7.58
N GLN A 150 -7.35 -2.16 -6.92
CA GLN A 150 -7.34 -3.59 -7.18
C GLN A 150 -7.39 -4.38 -5.87
N MET A 151 -8.34 -5.32 -5.77
CA MET A 151 -8.43 -6.24 -4.64
C MET A 151 -7.40 -7.37 -4.75
N GLN A 152 -6.76 -7.72 -3.63
CA GLN A 152 -6.00 -8.96 -3.49
C GLN A 152 -6.70 -9.92 -2.51
N LYS A 153 -6.65 -11.22 -2.83
CA LYS A 153 -7.33 -12.25 -2.03
C LYS A 153 -6.51 -12.73 -0.84
N ARG A 154 -5.18 -12.71 -0.96
CA ARG A 154 -4.23 -13.19 0.06
C ARG A 154 -2.83 -12.63 -0.18
N LEU A 155 -2.03 -12.67 0.86
CA LEU A 155 -0.58 -12.47 0.79
C LEU A 155 0.14 -13.77 0.45
N ARG A 156 1.35 -13.64 -0.11
CA ARG A 156 2.25 -14.75 -0.46
C ARG A 156 3.48 -14.83 0.43
N ALA A 157 3.83 -13.75 1.11
CA ALA A 157 4.99 -13.70 1.98
C ALA A 157 4.85 -14.74 3.10
N GLU A 158 5.90 -15.51 3.33
CA GLU A 158 5.96 -16.50 4.40
C GLU A 158 5.79 -15.80 5.76
N GLY A 159 4.98 -16.38 6.64
CA GLY A 159 4.69 -15.82 7.96
C GLY A 159 3.73 -14.63 7.95
N ALA A 160 3.18 -14.24 6.80
CA ALA A 160 2.19 -13.16 6.75
C ALA A 160 0.89 -13.55 7.45
N PRO A 161 0.30 -12.66 8.28
CA PRO A 161 -0.96 -12.95 8.94
C PRO A 161 -2.11 -12.98 7.92
N LYS A 162 -3.22 -13.61 8.30
CA LYS A 162 -4.44 -13.60 7.49
C LYS A 162 -5.09 -12.22 7.56
N MET A 163 -5.08 -11.51 6.43
CA MET A 163 -5.76 -10.23 6.30
C MET A 163 -7.25 -10.41 6.00
N LYS A 164 -8.10 -9.54 6.57
CA LYS A 164 -9.52 -9.44 6.21
C LYS A 164 -9.67 -8.71 4.87
N GLU A 165 -8.85 -7.69 4.65
CA GLU A 165 -8.89 -6.85 3.45
C GLU A 165 -7.48 -6.53 2.98
N ILE A 166 -7.25 -6.64 1.66
CA ILE A 166 -6.01 -6.23 0.99
C ILE A 166 -6.40 -5.42 -0.24
N SER A 167 -5.96 -4.17 -0.27
CA SER A 167 -6.28 -3.19 -1.29
C SER A 167 -5.00 -2.66 -1.91
N LEU A 168 -4.92 -2.68 -3.24
CA LEU A 168 -3.89 -1.97 -3.97
C LEU A 168 -4.50 -0.71 -4.57
N PHE A 169 -3.75 0.38 -4.50
CA PHE A 169 -4.12 1.65 -5.05
C PHE A 169 -3.02 2.18 -5.95
N ALA A 170 -3.37 2.55 -7.18
CA ALA A 170 -2.47 3.25 -8.08
C ALA A 170 -2.43 4.73 -7.69
N LEU A 171 -1.35 5.16 -7.03
CA LEU A 171 -1.16 6.54 -6.63
C LEU A 171 -1.15 7.46 -7.86
N PRO A 172 -1.75 8.65 -7.76
CA PRO A 172 -1.71 9.61 -8.84
C PRO A 172 -0.31 10.26 -8.91
N PRO A 173 0.12 10.80 -10.07
CA PRO A 173 1.48 11.32 -10.26
C PRO A 173 1.90 12.44 -9.31
N GLU A 174 0.93 13.14 -8.71
CA GLU A 174 1.16 14.20 -7.72
C GLU A 174 1.64 13.66 -6.37
N ILE A 175 1.49 12.35 -6.12
CA ILE A 175 2.03 11.67 -4.94
C ILE A 175 3.28 10.88 -5.36
N ASP A 176 4.46 11.46 -5.13
CA ASP A 176 5.75 10.86 -5.47
C ASP A 176 6.33 10.09 -4.26
N PRO A 177 6.53 8.77 -4.33
CA PRO A 177 7.10 8.01 -3.21
C PRO A 177 8.63 8.20 -3.04
N THR A 178 9.30 9.06 -3.82
CA THR A 178 10.76 9.26 -3.81
C THR A 178 11.23 10.55 -3.15
#